data_AF-A0A959A4V3-F1
#
_entry.id   AF-A0A959A4V3-F1
#
_cell.length_a   1.000
_cell.length_b   1.000
_cell.length_c   1.000
_cell.angle_alpha   90.00
_cell.angle_beta   90.00
_cell.angle_gamma   90.00
#
_symmetry.space_group_name_H-M   'P 1'
#
loop_
_entity.id
_entity.type
_entity.pdbx_description
1 polymer ?
#
loop_
_entity_poly.entity_id
_entity_poly.type
_entity_poly.pdbx_seq_one_letter_code
_entity_poly.pdbx_strand_id
1 'polypeptide(L)'
;MKKSLVLFMLLLLSSKAAQALDVSISYATFQSAEDSYVEVYFHIEGNTVVFVPIGDSTFQSQLEVVILFKQNEEVVKFDKYCLTSPVYDKPSSFVDLKRYSMANGKYDLEVSVQDLNMEGNVRKFNTSLSVDFNNESIGQSDIQLLASVREATSGQAQSPFVKNGLVFEPLPSNFYDKYAQSLLFYNEIYRSDKVIADDFLVSYSIQKDDAPGKAISIGHKRKSPAPVIPFLQQIDITQLESGNYVLSVEVRNRAKELLSKKSIFFQRSNPYLNVEREDIAQGTTLEEEFVANMTQEELRYSLKAISMQVASYDGELMNTLIKEKNLDAMRLYLFSFWAKENPTNPKAAYDAYMEVAKGIDEQFQNGFGYGFETDRGYVYMKYGVPNDITTVENDPSAPPYEIWSYNEFPQTGQNNVKFLFYNPSLAHNGFVLLHSNARGEVSNPRWEVELYRDAPNDLQGNNFIDGTRMQDNTGRYARRLFNDY
;
A
#
# COMPACT_ATOMS: atom_id res chain seq x y z
N MET A 1 2.93 -34.63 34.47
CA MET A 1 3.37 -33.21 34.49
C MET A 1 4.67 -32.91 33.74
N LYS A 2 5.69 -33.79 33.71
CA LYS A 2 6.95 -33.51 32.97
C LYS A 2 6.89 -33.68 31.43
N LYS A 3 5.97 -34.49 30.89
CA LYS A 3 5.82 -34.68 29.42
C LYS A 3 5.02 -33.57 28.72
N SER A 4 4.18 -32.83 29.46
CA SER A 4 3.39 -31.71 28.90
C SER A 4 4.19 -30.41 28.79
N LEU A 5 5.29 -30.29 29.56
CA LEU A 5 6.15 -29.10 29.55
C LEU A 5 7.11 -29.08 28.34
N VAL A 6 7.47 -30.26 27.81
CA VAL A 6 8.36 -30.38 26.64
C VAL A 6 7.62 -30.04 25.34
N LEU A 7 6.32 -30.31 25.27
CA LEU A 7 5.49 -29.96 24.11
C LEU A 7 5.25 -28.45 24.00
N PHE A 8 5.17 -27.74 25.14
CA PHE A 8 5.03 -26.29 25.18
C PHE A 8 6.35 -25.56 24.86
N MET A 9 7.50 -26.22 25.06
CA MET A 9 8.82 -25.66 24.75
C MET A 9 9.21 -25.83 23.27
N LEU A 10 8.58 -26.76 22.53
CA LEU A 10 8.76 -26.90 21.07
C LEU A 10 7.91 -25.93 20.24
N LEU A 11 6.85 -25.35 20.80
CA LEU A 11 6.02 -24.33 20.13
C LEU A 11 6.62 -22.91 20.19
N LEU A 12 7.73 -22.74 20.91
CA LEU A 12 8.57 -21.54 20.88
C LEU A 12 9.68 -21.62 19.81
N LEU A 13 9.56 -22.55 18.85
CA LEU A 13 10.33 -22.50 17.61
C LEU A 13 9.90 -21.27 16.82
N SER A 14 10.62 -20.18 17.08
CA SER A 14 10.82 -19.01 16.24
C SER A 14 10.09 -19.10 14.90
N SER A 15 8.91 -18.50 14.82
CA SER A 15 8.36 -18.02 13.56
C SER A 15 9.31 -16.95 13.03
N LYS A 16 10.43 -17.36 12.43
CA LYS A 16 11.17 -16.49 11.53
C LYS A 16 10.21 -16.23 10.38
N ALA A 17 9.62 -15.05 10.35
CA ALA A 17 8.95 -14.58 9.16
C ALA A 17 9.99 -14.66 8.04
N ALA A 18 9.78 -15.57 7.09
CA ALA A 18 10.53 -15.56 5.85
C ALA A 18 10.11 -14.27 5.14
N GLN A 19 10.93 -13.22 5.24
CA GLN A 19 10.74 -12.04 4.42
C GLN A 19 11.20 -12.41 3.02
N ALA A 20 10.26 -12.43 2.08
CA ALA A 20 10.59 -12.59 0.68
C ALA A 20 11.48 -11.43 0.24
N LEU A 21 12.46 -11.72 -0.61
CA LEU A 21 13.35 -10.74 -1.21
C LEU A 21 12.54 -9.60 -1.83
N ASP A 22 12.75 -8.40 -1.34
CA ASP A 22 12.12 -7.19 -1.85
C ASP A 22 13.15 -6.34 -2.59
N VAL A 23 12.88 -6.17 -3.88
CA VAL A 23 13.70 -5.38 -4.79
C VAL A 23 12.76 -4.56 -5.66
N SER A 24 12.88 -3.24 -5.53
CA SER A 24 12.25 -2.30 -6.46
C SER A 24 13.10 -2.23 -7.72
N ILE A 25 12.50 -2.60 -8.85
CA ILE A 25 13.12 -2.57 -10.18
C ILE A 25 12.34 -1.59 -11.04
N SER A 26 13.05 -0.63 -11.63
CA SER A 26 12.48 0.33 -12.57
C SER A 26 13.43 0.55 -13.74
N TYR A 27 12.95 1.22 -14.79
CA TYR A 27 13.77 1.54 -15.95
C TYR A 27 13.48 2.94 -16.47
N ALA A 28 14.42 3.49 -17.23
CA ALA A 28 14.23 4.70 -18.00
C ALA A 28 15.03 4.65 -19.30
N THR A 29 14.45 5.18 -20.38
CA THR A 29 15.10 5.26 -21.69
C THR A 29 15.73 6.63 -21.91
N PHE A 30 16.93 6.63 -22.47
CA PHE A 30 17.72 7.82 -22.77
C PHE A 30 18.38 7.70 -24.15
N GLN A 31 18.93 8.80 -24.63
CA GLN A 31 19.65 8.86 -25.89
C GLN A 31 21.03 9.50 -25.69
N SER A 32 22.06 8.86 -26.22
CA SER A 32 23.41 9.41 -26.35
C SER A 32 23.60 10.03 -27.73
N ALA A 33 24.81 10.54 -28.02
CA ALA A 33 25.10 11.10 -29.34
C ALA A 33 24.98 10.08 -30.48
N GLU A 34 25.24 8.80 -30.20
CA GLU A 34 25.31 7.74 -31.23
C GLU A 34 24.19 6.71 -31.08
N ASP A 35 23.85 6.32 -29.84
CA ASP A 35 22.88 5.25 -29.54
C ASP A 35 21.82 5.66 -28.52
N SER A 36 20.64 5.04 -28.61
CA SER A 36 19.67 5.00 -27.51
C SER A 36 20.07 3.95 -26.47
N TYR A 37 19.69 4.13 -25.21
CA TYR A 37 20.00 3.16 -24.16
C TYR A 37 18.90 3.10 -23.10
N VAL A 38 18.84 1.96 -22.42
CA VAL A 38 17.97 1.71 -21.27
C VAL A 38 18.82 1.69 -20.01
N GLU A 39 18.42 2.46 -19.02
CA GLU A 39 18.87 2.32 -17.64
C GLU A 39 17.91 1.40 -16.87
N VAL A 40 18.44 0.43 -16.14
CA VAL A 40 17.70 -0.44 -15.22
C VAL A 40 18.21 -0.17 -13.82
N TYR A 41 17.32 0.27 -12.93
CA TYR A 41 17.61 0.64 -11.55
C TYR A 41 17.15 -0.46 -10.61
N PHE A 42 17.97 -0.69 -9.58
CA PHE A 42 17.70 -1.64 -8.51
C PHE A 42 17.76 -0.90 -7.18
N HIS A 43 16.74 -1.10 -6.34
CA HIS A 43 16.80 -0.77 -4.92
C HIS A 43 16.49 -2.04 -4.14
N ILE A 44 17.46 -2.52 -3.38
CA ILE A 44 17.41 -3.77 -2.65
C ILE A 44 17.12 -3.46 -1.19
N GLU A 45 16.06 -4.03 -0.62
CA GLU A 45 15.80 -3.86 0.80
C GLU A 45 16.63 -4.78 1.66
N GLY A 46 17.60 -4.19 2.37
CA GLY A 46 18.63 -4.93 3.09
C GLY A 46 18.11 -5.89 4.16
N ASN A 47 16.92 -5.61 4.72
CA ASN A 47 16.28 -6.48 5.71
C ASN A 47 15.72 -7.78 5.10
N THR A 48 15.56 -7.84 3.78
CA THR A 48 15.03 -9.01 3.05
C THR A 48 16.12 -9.88 2.43
N VAL A 49 17.39 -9.51 2.64
CA VAL A 49 18.58 -10.17 2.09
C VAL A 49 19.42 -10.77 3.21
N VAL A 50 20.03 -11.93 2.97
CA VAL A 50 20.98 -12.54 3.89
C VAL A 50 22.37 -11.94 3.70
N PHE A 51 22.77 -11.17 4.71
CA PHE A 51 24.13 -10.67 4.88
C PHE A 51 25.00 -11.70 5.60
N VAL A 52 26.19 -11.97 5.04
CA VAL A 52 27.18 -12.88 5.59
C VAL A 52 28.34 -12.06 6.18
N PRO A 53 28.87 -12.42 7.36
CA PRO A 53 30.05 -11.76 7.92
C PRO A 53 31.27 -11.94 7.02
N ILE A 54 32.01 -10.86 6.79
CA ILE A 54 33.30 -10.87 6.07
C ILE A 54 34.49 -10.46 6.96
N GLY A 55 34.23 -10.20 8.25
CA GLY A 55 35.20 -9.83 9.28
C GLY A 55 34.54 -9.78 10.65
N ASP A 56 35.23 -9.21 11.65
CA ASP A 56 34.77 -9.23 13.05
C ASP A 56 33.45 -8.44 13.30
N SER A 57 33.16 -7.45 12.46
CA SER A 57 31.98 -6.57 12.63
C SER A 57 31.39 -6.07 11.31
N THR A 58 31.79 -6.68 10.19
CA THR A 58 31.38 -6.26 8.86
C THR A 58 30.68 -7.38 8.10
N PHE A 59 29.71 -6.99 7.30
CA PHE A 59 28.82 -7.88 6.59
C PHE A 59 28.67 -7.46 5.13
N GLN A 60 28.38 -8.44 4.28
CA GLN A 60 28.12 -8.24 2.86
C GLN A 60 27.11 -9.27 2.36
N SER A 61 26.33 -8.92 1.34
CA SER A 61 25.45 -9.85 0.65
C SER A 61 25.82 -9.98 -0.83
N GLN A 62 25.41 -11.08 -1.44
CA GLN A 62 25.60 -11.33 -2.86
C GLN A 62 24.29 -11.78 -3.49
N LEU A 63 23.93 -11.14 -4.60
CA LEU A 63 22.72 -11.43 -5.36
C LEU A 63 23.11 -11.82 -6.78
N GLU A 64 22.52 -12.89 -7.32
CA GLU A 64 22.58 -13.15 -8.75
C GLU A 64 21.47 -12.37 -9.44
N VAL A 65 21.84 -11.54 -10.41
CA VAL A 65 20.90 -10.75 -11.22
C VAL A 65 20.96 -11.25 -12.66
N VAL A 66 19.79 -11.58 -13.21
CA VAL A 66 19.59 -11.93 -14.62
C VAL A 66 18.63 -10.92 -15.23
N ILE A 67 19.03 -10.28 -16.33
CA ILE A 67 18.23 -9.31 -17.06
C ILE A 67 18.11 -9.81 -18.51
N LEU A 68 16.87 -9.92 -19.01
CA LEU A 68 16.57 -10.32 -20.37
C LEU A 68 15.75 -9.22 -21.04
N PHE A 69 16.19 -8.79 -22.22
CA PHE A 69 15.39 -8.00 -23.15
C PHE A 69 14.90 -8.94 -24.24
N LYS A 70 13.58 -9.05 -24.39
CA LYS A 70 12.93 -9.92 -25.38
C LYS A 70 12.17 -9.10 -26.41
N GLN A 71 12.08 -9.61 -27.62
CA GLN A 71 11.13 -9.15 -28.63
C GLN A 71 10.30 -10.36 -29.07
N ASN A 72 9.00 -10.32 -28.77
CA ASN A 72 8.17 -11.52 -28.80
C ASN A 72 8.77 -12.57 -27.83
N GLU A 73 9.15 -13.75 -28.34
CA GLU A 73 9.75 -14.81 -27.52
C GLU A 73 11.29 -14.90 -27.61
N GLU A 74 11.93 -14.07 -28.44
CA GLU A 74 13.38 -14.11 -28.64
C GLU A 74 14.10 -13.16 -27.69
N VAL A 75 15.13 -13.66 -26.99
CA VAL A 75 16.04 -12.83 -26.18
C VAL A 75 17.02 -12.13 -27.11
N VAL A 76 16.87 -10.80 -27.24
CA VAL A 76 17.70 -9.96 -28.12
C VAL A 76 18.91 -9.36 -27.39
N LYS A 77 18.84 -9.26 -26.07
CA LYS A 77 19.96 -8.88 -25.20
C LYS A 77 19.76 -9.48 -23.82
N PHE A 78 20.85 -9.88 -23.17
CA PHE A 78 20.81 -10.36 -21.80
C PHE A 78 22.05 -9.93 -21.02
N ASP A 79 21.94 -9.96 -19.70
CA ASP A 79 23.04 -9.82 -18.77
C ASP A 79 22.83 -10.75 -17.57
N LYS A 80 23.92 -11.29 -17.06
CA LYS A 80 23.93 -12.13 -15.87
C LYS A 80 25.17 -11.79 -15.04
N TYR A 81 24.96 -11.31 -13.82
CA TYR A 81 26.06 -10.90 -12.95
C TYR A 81 25.77 -11.13 -11.47
N CYS A 82 26.84 -11.15 -10.67
CA CYS A 82 26.75 -11.15 -9.20
C CYS A 82 26.82 -9.71 -8.71
N LEU A 83 25.72 -9.20 -8.17
CA LEU A 83 25.66 -7.93 -7.46
C LEU A 83 26.13 -8.15 -6.02
N THR A 84 27.25 -7.54 -5.68
CA THR A 84 27.81 -7.56 -4.33
C THR A 84 27.46 -6.26 -3.62
N SER A 85 26.84 -6.33 -2.44
CA SER A 85 26.51 -5.12 -1.67
C SER A 85 27.77 -4.36 -1.25
N PRO A 86 27.67 -3.08 -0.89
CA PRO A 86 28.69 -2.44 -0.07
C PRO A 86 28.93 -3.21 1.23
N VAL A 87 30.08 -2.96 1.85
CA VAL A 87 30.41 -3.49 3.17
C VAL A 87 29.71 -2.63 4.21
N TYR A 88 28.92 -3.25 5.08
CA TYR A 88 28.22 -2.58 6.17
C TYR A 88 28.60 -3.13 7.54
N ASP A 89 28.51 -2.29 8.56
CA ASP A 89 28.53 -2.71 9.97
C ASP A 89 27.18 -3.30 10.41
N LYS A 90 26.10 -2.94 9.69
CA LYS A 90 24.74 -3.46 9.88
C LYS A 90 24.04 -3.63 8.53
N PRO A 91 23.25 -4.71 8.33
CA PRO A 91 22.45 -4.89 7.12
C PRO A 91 21.69 -3.61 6.74
N SER A 92 21.90 -3.14 5.52
CA SER A 92 21.37 -1.88 5.03
C SER A 92 20.95 -2.02 3.58
N SER A 93 19.95 -1.26 3.15
CA SER A 93 19.50 -1.22 1.76
C SER A 93 20.57 -0.61 0.85
N PHE A 94 20.60 -1.05 -0.40
CA PHE A 94 21.59 -0.61 -1.38
C PHE A 94 21.01 -0.58 -2.79
N VAL A 95 21.71 0.10 -3.70
CA VAL A 95 21.24 0.35 -5.06
C VAL A 95 22.24 -0.17 -6.10
N ASP A 96 21.74 -0.50 -7.28
CA ASP A 96 22.56 -0.73 -8.49
C ASP A 96 21.92 -0.10 -9.73
N LEU A 97 22.74 0.12 -10.75
CA LEU A 97 22.33 0.71 -12.02
C LEU A 97 23.10 0.06 -13.18
N LYS A 98 22.35 -0.47 -14.15
CA LYS A 98 22.89 -1.00 -15.41
C LYS A 98 22.40 -0.20 -16.61
N ARG A 99 23.28 -0.04 -17.60
CA ARG A 99 23.01 0.66 -18.87
C ARG A 99 23.18 -0.31 -20.03
N TYR A 100 22.19 -0.35 -20.91
CA TYR A 100 22.22 -1.20 -22.11
C TYR A 100 21.95 -0.34 -23.34
N SER A 101 22.90 -0.25 -24.27
CA SER A 101 22.64 0.31 -25.60
C SER A 101 21.56 -0.52 -26.29
N MET A 102 20.52 0.12 -26.80
CA MET A 102 19.34 -0.54 -27.37
C MET A 102 18.87 0.23 -28.59
N ALA A 103 18.58 -0.48 -29.68
CA ALA A 103 17.96 0.13 -30.85
C ALA A 103 16.53 0.58 -30.54
N ASN A 104 15.96 1.43 -31.39
CA ASN A 104 14.54 1.76 -31.29
C ASN A 104 13.69 0.50 -31.52
N GLY A 105 12.71 0.29 -30.66
CA GLY A 105 11.87 -0.90 -30.67
C GLY A 105 11.05 -1.06 -29.41
N LYS A 106 10.11 -2.00 -29.44
CA LYS A 106 9.38 -2.47 -28.26
C LYS A 106 10.06 -3.72 -27.73
N TYR A 107 10.18 -3.83 -26.41
CA TYR A 107 10.85 -4.90 -25.73
C TYR A 107 10.06 -5.33 -24.49
N ASP A 108 10.14 -6.60 -24.15
CA ASP A 108 9.78 -7.09 -22.81
C ASP A 108 11.06 -7.23 -21.98
N LEU A 109 11.07 -6.59 -20.83
CA LEU A 109 12.15 -6.64 -19.84
C LEU A 109 11.75 -7.64 -18.75
N GLU A 110 12.49 -8.75 -18.68
CA GLU A 110 12.38 -9.72 -17.60
C GLU A 110 13.63 -9.64 -16.72
N VAL A 111 13.44 -9.52 -15.41
CA VAL A 111 14.51 -9.44 -14.43
C VAL A 111 14.28 -10.46 -13.32
N SER A 112 15.31 -11.23 -12.99
CA SER A 112 15.32 -12.16 -11.87
C SER A 112 16.48 -11.82 -10.94
N VAL A 113 16.18 -11.65 -9.66
CA VAL A 113 17.18 -11.40 -8.61
C VAL A 113 17.06 -12.53 -7.59
N GLN A 114 18.17 -13.22 -7.33
CA GLN A 114 18.24 -14.32 -6.39
C GLN A 114 19.26 -14.00 -5.30
N ASP A 115 18.87 -14.18 -4.04
CA ASP A 115 19.83 -14.16 -2.93
C ASP A 115 20.71 -15.42 -2.98
N LEU A 116 22.02 -15.23 -3.13
CA LEU A 116 22.98 -16.34 -3.19
C LEU A 116 23.22 -16.98 -1.81
N ASN A 117 22.83 -16.30 -0.74
CA ASN A 117 22.96 -16.78 0.63
C ASN A 117 21.65 -17.39 1.17
N MET A 118 20.57 -17.37 0.40
CA MET A 118 19.28 -18.01 0.76
C MET A 118 18.61 -18.64 -0.47
N GLU A 119 18.71 -19.96 -0.60
CA GLU A 119 18.07 -20.71 -1.68
C GLU A 119 16.55 -20.49 -1.70
N GLY A 120 15.99 -20.27 -2.89
CA GLY A 120 14.56 -20.01 -3.09
C GLY A 120 14.12 -18.56 -2.81
N ASN A 121 14.99 -17.71 -2.24
CA ASN A 121 14.68 -16.29 -2.03
C ASN A 121 14.91 -15.50 -3.33
N VAL A 122 13.89 -15.47 -4.19
CA VAL A 122 13.96 -14.94 -5.55
C VAL A 122 12.87 -13.90 -5.79
N ARG A 123 13.24 -12.78 -6.40
CA ARG A 123 12.32 -11.76 -6.91
C ARG A 123 12.36 -11.77 -8.44
N LYS A 124 11.18 -11.80 -9.07
CA LYS A 124 11.02 -11.65 -10.51
C LYS A 124 10.23 -10.39 -10.83
N PHE A 125 10.60 -9.71 -11.91
CA PHE A 125 9.96 -8.49 -12.41
C PHE A 125 9.87 -8.55 -13.93
N ASN A 126 8.67 -8.33 -14.46
CA ASN A 126 8.42 -8.33 -15.90
C ASN A 126 7.66 -7.04 -16.26
N THR A 127 8.12 -6.34 -17.29
CA THR A 127 7.43 -5.17 -17.84
C THR A 127 7.71 -5.05 -19.32
N SER A 128 6.79 -4.45 -20.06
CA SER A 128 7.09 -3.98 -21.43
C SER A 128 7.71 -2.58 -21.37
N LEU A 129 8.60 -2.29 -22.32
CA LEU A 129 9.20 -0.98 -22.53
C LEU A 129 9.35 -0.66 -24.01
N SER A 130 9.44 0.62 -24.34
CA SER A 130 9.63 1.10 -25.71
C SER A 130 10.78 2.09 -25.76
N VAL A 131 11.77 1.79 -26.59
CA VAL A 131 12.83 2.73 -26.96
C VAL A 131 12.39 3.39 -28.27
N ASP A 132 12.06 4.67 -28.22
CA ASP A 132 11.58 5.39 -29.40
C ASP A 132 12.14 6.81 -29.42
N PHE A 133 13.31 6.95 -30.06
CA PHE A 133 13.94 8.23 -30.30
C PHE A 133 13.97 8.50 -31.80
N ASN A 134 12.90 9.12 -32.33
CA ASN A 134 12.84 9.57 -33.71
C ASN A 134 13.77 10.79 -33.94
N ASN A 135 14.62 10.71 -34.96
CA ASN A 135 15.57 11.77 -35.32
C ASN A 135 14.95 12.99 -36.02
N GLU A 136 13.68 12.90 -36.44
CA GLU A 136 12.97 13.96 -37.18
C GLU A 136 12.08 14.86 -36.30
N SER A 137 11.91 14.51 -35.02
CA SER A 137 11.07 15.26 -34.07
C SER A 137 11.77 15.48 -32.73
N ILE A 138 11.14 16.28 -31.86
CA ILE A 138 11.60 16.48 -30.48
C ILE A 138 11.59 15.14 -29.74
N GLY A 139 12.76 14.70 -29.29
CA GLY A 139 12.89 13.56 -28.39
C GLY A 139 12.79 14.00 -26.93
N GLN A 140 12.24 13.13 -26.08
CA GLN A 140 12.36 13.25 -24.63
C GLN A 140 12.76 11.89 -24.06
N SER A 141 13.68 11.88 -23.09
CA SER A 141 13.95 10.69 -22.28
C SER A 141 12.69 10.33 -21.48
N ASP A 142 12.69 9.17 -20.83
CA ASP A 142 11.74 8.99 -19.74
C ASP A 142 12.02 9.96 -18.59
N ILE A 143 11.04 10.12 -17.70
CA ILE A 143 11.17 10.93 -16.50
C ILE A 143 11.75 10.05 -15.41
N GLN A 144 12.86 10.47 -14.80
CA GLN A 144 13.47 9.81 -13.66
C GLN A 144 13.08 10.54 -12.38
N LEU A 145 12.32 9.89 -11.48
CA LEU A 145 12.05 10.42 -10.13
C LEU A 145 13.23 10.12 -9.22
N LEU A 146 13.59 11.10 -8.39
CA LEU A 146 14.81 11.09 -7.60
C LEU A 146 14.48 11.24 -6.10
N ALA A 147 15.14 10.43 -5.28
CA ALA A 147 15.13 10.59 -3.83
C ALA A 147 16.05 11.74 -3.40
N SER A 148 17.21 11.86 -4.05
CA SER A 148 18.17 12.95 -3.78
C SER A 148 19.00 13.31 -5.01
N VAL A 149 19.53 14.53 -5.01
CA VAL A 149 20.50 15.03 -5.98
C VAL A 149 21.58 15.80 -5.24
N ARG A 150 22.84 15.50 -5.54
CA ARG A 150 24.00 16.19 -4.93
C ARG A 150 25.16 16.29 -5.91
N GLU A 151 26.10 17.20 -5.66
CA GLU A 151 27.32 17.28 -6.46
C GLU A 151 28.17 16.01 -6.33
N ALA A 152 28.77 15.60 -7.45
CA ALA A 152 29.70 14.48 -7.45
C ALA A 152 31.04 14.91 -6.84
N THR A 153 31.52 14.10 -5.89
CA THR A 153 32.88 14.25 -5.37
C THR A 153 33.90 13.64 -6.33
N SER A 154 35.18 14.03 -6.24
CA SER A 154 36.23 13.53 -7.13
C SER A 154 36.35 11.99 -7.13
N GLY A 155 36.06 11.34 -5.99
CA GLY A 155 36.05 9.88 -5.88
C GLY A 155 34.83 9.19 -6.51
N GLN A 156 33.80 9.94 -6.90
CA GLN A 156 32.55 9.43 -7.48
C GLN A 156 32.44 9.65 -8.98
N ALA A 157 33.43 10.28 -9.62
CA ALA A 157 33.39 10.63 -11.04
C ALA A 157 33.12 9.44 -11.98
N GLN A 158 33.46 8.21 -11.55
CA GLN A 158 33.23 6.97 -12.30
C GLN A 158 31.97 6.21 -11.88
N SER A 159 31.21 6.73 -10.90
CA SER A 159 29.98 6.09 -10.44
C SER A 159 28.92 6.13 -11.54
N PRO A 160 28.19 5.02 -11.80
CA PRO A 160 27.12 5.01 -12.79
C PRO A 160 25.99 5.99 -12.44
N PHE A 161 25.84 6.37 -11.17
CA PHE A 161 24.85 7.32 -10.70
C PHE A 161 25.21 8.79 -10.99
N VAL A 162 26.40 9.07 -11.54
CA VAL A 162 26.78 10.44 -11.93
C VAL A 162 26.25 10.78 -13.33
N LYS A 163 25.46 11.86 -13.42
CA LYS A 163 25.03 12.51 -14.66
C LYS A 163 25.28 14.00 -14.56
N ASN A 164 25.93 14.59 -15.56
CA ASN A 164 26.20 16.04 -15.63
C ASN A 164 26.88 16.61 -14.36
N GLY A 165 27.79 15.86 -13.75
CA GLY A 165 28.49 16.27 -12.51
C GLY A 165 27.67 16.14 -11.22
N LEU A 166 26.46 15.59 -11.30
CA LEU A 166 25.57 15.36 -10.17
C LEU A 166 25.40 13.85 -9.93
N VAL A 167 25.38 13.44 -8.67
CA VAL A 167 24.97 12.09 -8.28
C VAL A 167 23.46 12.09 -8.12
N PHE A 168 22.80 11.21 -8.87
CA PHE A 168 21.35 10.98 -8.80
C PHE A 168 21.06 9.71 -8.01
N GLU A 169 20.22 9.84 -7.00
CA GLU A 169 19.68 8.70 -6.27
C GLU A 169 18.25 8.44 -6.76
N PRO A 170 17.97 7.31 -7.44
CA PRO A 170 16.63 7.02 -7.95
C PRO A 170 15.64 6.82 -6.80
N LEU A 171 14.40 7.25 -6.99
CA LEU A 171 13.34 7.03 -6.00
C LEU A 171 12.81 5.58 -6.09
N PRO A 172 12.91 4.77 -5.02
CA PRO A 172 12.37 3.42 -5.02
C PRO A 172 10.85 3.42 -5.21
N SER A 173 10.35 2.49 -6.03
CA SER A 173 8.92 2.27 -6.30
C SER A 173 8.12 3.50 -6.76
N ASN A 174 8.78 4.61 -7.13
CA ASN A 174 8.14 5.91 -7.36
C ASN A 174 7.18 6.31 -6.22
N PHE A 175 7.56 6.00 -4.97
CA PHE A 175 6.71 6.21 -3.79
C PHE A 175 7.22 7.37 -2.94
N TYR A 176 6.33 8.31 -2.63
CA TYR A 176 6.58 9.40 -1.69
C TYR A 176 5.85 9.13 -0.39
N ASP A 177 6.61 8.96 0.69
CA ASP A 177 6.06 8.77 2.03
C ASP A 177 5.57 10.08 2.66
N LYS A 178 5.12 9.97 3.91
CA LYS A 178 4.57 11.08 4.70
C LYS A 178 5.59 12.17 5.06
N TYR A 179 6.88 11.88 4.94
CA TYR A 179 7.96 12.82 5.27
C TYR A 179 8.48 13.55 4.04
N ALA A 180 8.23 13.03 2.83
CA ALA A 180 8.64 13.69 1.62
C ALA A 180 7.98 15.07 1.49
N GLN A 181 8.79 16.11 1.32
CA GLN A 181 8.32 17.48 1.13
C GLN A 181 8.40 17.91 -0.34
N SER A 182 9.29 17.29 -1.11
CA SER A 182 9.48 17.63 -2.52
C SER A 182 9.61 16.42 -3.41
N LEU A 183 9.04 16.55 -4.62
CA LEU A 183 9.26 15.68 -5.75
C LEU A 183 10.43 16.24 -6.57
N LEU A 184 11.50 15.47 -6.72
CA LEU A 184 12.62 15.77 -7.62
C LEU A 184 12.51 14.90 -8.87
N PHE A 185 12.65 15.50 -10.05
CA PHE A 185 12.66 14.72 -11.29
C PHE A 185 13.68 15.24 -12.31
N TYR A 186 14.19 14.31 -13.10
CA TYR A 186 15.10 14.56 -14.21
C TYR A 186 14.50 14.06 -15.53
N ASN A 187 14.72 14.84 -16.58
CA ASN A 187 14.36 14.49 -17.96
C ASN A 187 15.36 15.14 -18.93
N GLU A 188 15.57 14.56 -20.11
CA GLU A 188 16.38 15.14 -21.18
C GLU A 188 15.52 15.42 -22.41
N ILE A 189 15.66 16.63 -22.96
CA ILE A 189 15.00 17.03 -24.21
C ILE A 189 16.05 17.05 -25.31
N TYR A 190 15.79 16.35 -26.40
CA TYR A 190 16.73 16.17 -27.50
C TYR A 190 16.29 16.90 -28.77
N ARG A 191 17.27 17.36 -29.56
CA ARG A 191 17.10 17.93 -30.91
C ARG A 191 16.25 19.20 -30.98
N SER A 192 16.13 19.94 -29.88
CA SER A 192 15.36 21.19 -29.91
C SER A 192 15.96 22.23 -30.86
N ASP A 193 17.28 22.26 -31.02
CA ASP A 193 18.04 23.07 -31.99
C ASP A 193 17.73 22.76 -33.46
N LYS A 194 17.28 21.53 -33.76
CA LYS A 194 16.95 21.11 -35.13
C LYS A 194 15.48 21.31 -35.49
N VAL A 195 14.60 21.32 -34.48
CA VAL A 195 13.14 21.31 -34.67
C VAL A 195 12.51 22.65 -34.32
N ILE A 196 13.14 23.45 -33.45
CA ILE A 196 12.60 24.72 -32.95
C ILE A 196 13.62 25.84 -33.15
N ALA A 197 13.23 26.90 -33.85
CA ALA A 197 14.10 28.05 -34.10
C ALA A 197 14.18 29.05 -32.93
N ASP A 198 13.04 29.29 -32.26
CA ASP A 198 12.90 30.25 -31.17
C ASP A 198 12.97 29.57 -29.79
N ASP A 199 13.13 30.37 -28.74
CA ASP A 199 12.86 29.95 -27.37
C ASP A 199 11.48 29.28 -27.24
N PHE A 200 11.43 28.18 -26.49
CA PHE A 200 10.24 27.35 -26.31
C PHE A 200 9.92 27.10 -24.84
N LEU A 201 8.78 26.49 -24.59
CA LEU A 201 8.26 26.24 -23.24
C LEU A 201 8.36 24.76 -22.88
N VAL A 202 8.98 24.47 -21.74
CA VAL A 202 8.89 23.17 -21.08
C VAL A 202 7.93 23.34 -19.91
N SER A 203 6.83 22.61 -19.92
CA SER A 203 5.82 22.62 -18.87
C SER A 203 5.84 21.28 -18.15
N TYR A 204 5.67 21.29 -16.83
CA TYR A 204 5.50 20.08 -16.05
C TYR A 204 4.27 20.20 -15.15
N SER A 205 3.54 19.11 -14.96
CA SER A 205 2.32 19.12 -14.16
C SER A 205 2.06 17.81 -13.44
N ILE A 206 1.49 17.91 -12.24
CA ILE A 206 0.97 16.76 -11.48
C ILE A 206 -0.55 16.72 -11.61
N GLN A 207 -1.11 15.54 -11.89
CA GLN A 207 -2.54 15.27 -11.99
C GLN A 207 -2.88 14.01 -11.18
N LYS A 208 -4.10 13.90 -10.63
CA LYS A 208 -4.57 12.62 -10.07
C LYS A 208 -4.77 11.63 -11.23
N ASP A 209 -4.43 10.37 -10.99
CA ASP A 209 -4.55 9.29 -11.98
C ASP A 209 -6.02 9.02 -12.36
N ASP A 210 -6.95 9.22 -11.43
CA ASP A 210 -8.41 9.02 -11.59
C ASP A 210 -9.16 10.23 -12.15
N ALA A 211 -8.51 11.40 -12.24
CA ALA A 211 -9.09 12.65 -12.74
C ALA A 211 -8.16 13.34 -13.77
N PRO A 212 -7.88 12.70 -14.91
CA PRO A 212 -7.00 13.25 -15.93
C PRO A 212 -7.57 14.57 -16.50
N GLY A 213 -6.73 15.60 -16.60
CA GLY A 213 -7.05 16.89 -17.22
C GLY A 213 -7.11 18.09 -16.26
N LYS A 214 -7.22 17.88 -14.95
CA LYS A 214 -7.07 18.97 -13.95
C LYS A 214 -5.72 18.86 -13.26
N ALA A 215 -4.80 19.76 -13.60
CA ALA A 215 -3.52 19.82 -12.92
C ALA A 215 -3.67 20.39 -11.51
N ILE A 216 -3.07 19.69 -10.55
CA ILE A 216 -2.96 20.11 -9.15
C ILE A 216 -1.78 21.08 -8.99
N SER A 217 -0.68 20.79 -9.69
CA SER A 217 0.51 21.62 -9.73
C SER A 217 0.97 21.76 -11.17
N ILE A 218 1.37 22.97 -11.57
CA ILE A 218 1.92 23.27 -12.89
C ILE A 218 3.14 24.18 -12.72
N GLY A 219 4.23 23.86 -13.40
CA GLY A 219 5.36 24.76 -13.58
C GLY A 219 5.76 24.89 -15.03
N HIS A 220 6.41 26.01 -15.36
CA HIS A 220 6.87 26.31 -16.70
C HIS A 220 8.29 26.86 -16.68
N LYS A 221 9.11 26.45 -17.65
CA LYS A 221 10.46 26.99 -17.88
C LYS A 221 10.62 27.31 -19.36
N ARG A 222 11.09 28.52 -19.66
CA ARG A 222 11.55 28.89 -21.00
C ARG A 222 12.94 28.28 -21.23
N LYS A 223 13.16 27.71 -22.40
CA LYS A 223 14.45 27.14 -22.81
C LYS A 223 14.80 27.60 -24.21
N SER A 224 16.10 27.81 -24.44
CA SER A 224 16.64 28.05 -25.78
C SER A 224 16.98 26.72 -26.45
N PRO A 225 16.85 26.63 -27.78
CA PRO A 225 17.17 25.41 -28.52
C PRO A 225 18.62 24.95 -28.32
N ALA A 226 18.80 23.66 -28.05
CA ALA A 226 20.10 22.99 -27.95
C ALA A 226 19.98 21.50 -28.33
N PRO A 227 21.11 20.81 -28.65
CA PRO A 227 21.12 19.39 -29.00
C PRO A 227 20.55 18.50 -27.89
N VAL A 228 20.93 18.79 -26.64
CA VAL A 228 20.43 18.12 -25.44
C VAL A 228 20.22 19.17 -24.35
N ILE A 229 19.06 19.15 -23.72
CA ILE A 229 18.73 20.03 -22.58
C ILE A 229 18.42 19.15 -21.37
N PRO A 230 19.36 19.06 -20.40
CA PRO A 230 19.08 18.48 -19.10
C PRO A 230 18.02 19.29 -18.36
N PHE A 231 16.96 18.63 -17.90
CA PHE A 231 15.83 19.24 -17.23
C PHE A 231 15.59 18.60 -15.86
N LEU A 232 16.29 19.13 -14.86
CA LEU A 232 16.12 18.80 -13.44
C LEU A 232 15.19 19.82 -12.79
N GLN A 233 14.12 19.38 -12.13
CA GLN A 233 13.21 20.26 -11.40
C GLN A 233 12.83 19.69 -10.03
N GLN A 234 12.36 20.58 -9.16
CA GLN A 234 11.81 20.27 -7.84
C GLN A 234 10.39 20.84 -7.75
N ILE A 235 9.46 20.06 -7.22
CA ILE A 235 8.08 20.45 -6.97
C ILE A 235 7.79 20.25 -5.48
N ASP A 236 7.22 21.25 -4.83
CA ASP A 236 6.68 21.09 -3.47
C ASP A 236 5.45 20.18 -3.49
N ILE A 237 5.47 19.12 -2.69
CA ILE A 237 4.38 18.15 -2.54
C ILE A 237 3.90 18.04 -1.09
N THR A 238 4.26 18.99 -0.22
CA THR A 238 3.80 19.05 1.17
C THR A 238 2.28 19.05 1.28
N GLN A 239 1.62 19.78 0.36
CA GLN A 239 0.17 19.92 0.23
C GLN A 239 -0.44 18.93 -0.78
N LEU A 240 0.31 17.90 -1.19
CA LEU A 240 -0.22 16.83 -2.03
C LEU A 240 -0.82 15.75 -1.13
N GLU A 241 -2.13 15.53 -1.24
CA GLU A 241 -2.86 14.48 -0.53
C GLU A 241 -2.33 13.09 -0.90
N SER A 242 -2.65 12.08 -0.08
CA SER A 242 -2.37 10.72 -0.51
C SER A 242 -3.18 10.34 -1.74
N GLY A 243 -2.60 9.48 -2.57
CA GLY A 243 -3.25 8.99 -3.77
C GLY A 243 -2.25 8.63 -4.85
N ASN A 244 -2.81 8.40 -6.02
CA ASN A 244 -2.11 8.00 -7.22
C ASN A 244 -2.06 9.17 -8.20
N TYR A 245 -0.89 9.46 -8.72
CA TYR A 245 -0.63 10.67 -9.50
C TYR A 245 0.18 10.37 -10.75
N VAL A 246 0.03 11.25 -11.72
CA VAL A 246 0.85 11.27 -12.93
C VAL A 246 1.57 12.61 -13.00
N LEU A 247 2.89 12.56 -13.12
CA LEU A 247 3.72 13.70 -13.51
C LEU A 247 3.89 13.68 -15.03
N SER A 248 3.53 14.77 -15.70
CA SER A 248 3.77 14.97 -17.13
C SER A 248 4.80 16.06 -17.38
N VAL A 249 5.65 15.88 -18.39
CA VAL A 249 6.53 16.92 -18.96
C VAL A 249 6.17 17.12 -20.44
N GLU A 250 5.88 18.35 -20.81
CA GLU A 250 5.37 18.75 -22.12
C GLU A 250 6.26 19.84 -22.74
N VAL A 251 6.69 19.63 -23.98
CA VAL A 251 7.45 20.59 -24.78
C VAL A 251 6.50 21.27 -25.76
N ARG A 252 6.37 22.59 -25.66
CA ARG A 252 5.52 23.41 -26.55
C ARG A 252 6.33 24.50 -27.24
N ASN A 253 6.04 24.74 -28.52
CA ASN A 253 6.62 25.86 -29.24
C ASN A 253 5.97 27.21 -28.88
N ARG A 254 6.41 28.29 -29.52
CA ARG A 254 5.89 29.65 -29.30
C ARG A 254 4.42 29.82 -29.70
N ALA A 255 3.93 29.02 -30.66
CA ALA A 255 2.53 28.95 -31.04
C ALA A 255 1.67 28.13 -30.05
N LYS A 256 2.27 27.62 -28.97
CA LYS A 256 1.68 26.73 -27.96
C LYS A 256 1.30 25.34 -28.48
N GLU A 257 1.79 24.96 -29.65
CA GLU A 257 1.60 23.60 -30.19
C GLU A 257 2.42 22.61 -29.36
N LEU A 258 1.80 21.49 -28.99
CA LEU A 258 2.45 20.40 -28.27
C LEU A 258 3.32 19.60 -29.22
N LEU A 259 4.64 19.61 -28.98
CA LEU A 259 5.62 18.90 -29.81
C LEU A 259 5.98 17.53 -29.23
N SER A 260 6.00 17.40 -27.90
CA SER A 260 6.33 16.15 -27.22
C SER A 260 5.77 16.13 -25.80
N LYS A 261 5.41 14.93 -25.33
CA LYS A 261 4.92 14.68 -23.96
C LYS A 261 5.49 13.38 -23.42
N LYS A 262 6.00 13.41 -22.18
CA LYS A 262 6.36 12.22 -21.39
C LYS A 262 5.62 12.26 -20.07
N SER A 263 5.35 11.09 -19.49
CA SER A 263 4.62 10.99 -18.22
C SER A 263 5.10 9.80 -17.40
N ILE A 264 5.03 9.94 -16.08
CA ILE A 264 5.38 8.89 -15.13
C ILE A 264 4.35 8.86 -13.99
N PHE A 265 3.97 7.65 -13.59
CA PHE A 265 3.12 7.40 -12.43
C PHE A 265 3.95 7.45 -11.13
N PHE A 266 3.36 7.99 -10.07
CA PHE A 266 3.90 7.90 -8.72
C PHE A 266 2.77 7.84 -7.69
N GLN A 267 3.09 7.30 -6.51
CA GLN A 267 2.16 7.23 -5.39
C GLN A 267 2.62 8.15 -4.25
N ARG A 268 1.66 8.79 -3.59
CA ARG A 268 1.88 9.60 -2.40
C ARG A 268 1.11 9.02 -1.22
N SER A 269 1.76 8.92 -0.06
CA SER A 269 1.11 8.77 1.24
C SER A 269 1.37 10.04 2.06
N ASN A 270 0.33 10.86 2.22
CA ASN A 270 0.29 12.03 3.08
C ASN A 270 -0.88 11.94 4.07
N PRO A 271 -0.84 11.02 5.05
CA PRO A 271 -1.97 10.80 5.92
C PRO A 271 -2.30 12.06 6.74
N TYR A 272 -1.33 12.91 7.07
CA TYR A 272 -1.58 14.10 7.89
C TYR A 272 -2.33 15.20 7.15
N LEU A 273 -2.19 15.28 5.83
CA LEU A 273 -2.87 16.27 5.02
C LEU A 273 -4.30 15.80 4.74
N ASN A 274 -5.21 16.20 5.60
CA ASN A 274 -6.64 16.06 5.39
C ASN A 274 -7.20 17.49 5.35
N VAL A 275 -7.21 18.09 4.15
CA VAL A 275 -7.51 19.51 3.93
C VAL A 275 -8.82 19.92 4.59
N GLU A 276 -9.85 19.07 4.55
CA GLU A 276 -11.14 19.31 5.24
C GLU A 276 -11.00 19.39 6.77
N ARG A 277 -10.10 18.60 7.39
CA ARG A 277 -9.86 18.66 8.84
C ARG A 277 -9.00 19.86 9.22
N GLU A 278 -8.03 20.24 8.39
CA GLU A 278 -7.22 21.43 8.60
C GLU A 278 -8.04 22.72 8.46
N ASP A 279 -9.00 22.78 7.53
CA ASP A 279 -9.93 23.91 7.40
C ASP A 279 -10.84 24.05 8.63
N ILE A 280 -11.34 22.92 9.17
CA ILE A 280 -12.08 22.90 10.45
C ILE A 280 -11.18 23.34 11.61
N ALA A 281 -9.90 22.96 11.60
CA ALA A 281 -8.90 23.34 12.61
C ALA A 281 -8.60 24.84 12.60
N GLN A 282 -8.48 25.46 11.43
CA GLN A 282 -8.14 26.88 11.31
C GLN A 282 -9.30 27.80 11.74
N GLY A 283 -10.54 27.32 11.66
CA GLY A 283 -11.73 28.05 12.08
C GLY A 283 -12.18 27.82 13.53
N THR A 284 -11.56 26.88 14.25
CA THR A 284 -12.07 26.42 15.56
C THR A 284 -10.98 26.37 16.62
N THR A 285 -11.26 26.93 17.80
CA THR A 285 -10.40 26.82 18.98
C THR A 285 -10.68 25.50 19.71
N LEU A 286 -9.88 24.47 19.44
CA LEU A 286 -10.07 23.12 20.02
C LEU A 286 -10.09 23.11 21.56
N GLU A 287 -9.48 24.11 22.21
CA GLU A 287 -9.48 24.29 23.66
C GLU A 287 -10.87 24.59 24.25
N GLU A 288 -11.80 25.09 23.43
CA GLU A 288 -13.20 25.37 23.82
C GLU A 288 -14.14 24.20 23.51
N GLU A 289 -13.65 23.17 22.81
CA GLU A 289 -14.43 22.03 22.35
C GLU A 289 -14.40 20.84 23.31
N PHE A 290 -15.33 19.90 23.13
CA PHE A 290 -15.48 18.74 24.02
C PHE A 290 -14.22 17.85 24.11
N VAL A 291 -13.36 17.89 23.08
CA VAL A 291 -12.12 17.10 23.01
C VAL A 291 -10.98 17.68 23.85
N ALA A 292 -11.05 18.95 24.26
CA ALA A 292 -9.96 19.66 24.94
C ALA A 292 -9.46 18.91 26.19
N ASN A 293 -10.42 18.48 27.02
CA ASN A 293 -10.15 17.88 28.33
C ASN A 293 -10.11 16.35 28.29
N MET A 294 -10.21 15.72 27.12
CA MET A 294 -10.10 14.28 27.01
C MET A 294 -8.68 13.81 27.31
N THR A 295 -8.57 12.79 28.15
CA THR A 295 -7.33 12.08 28.43
C THR A 295 -6.86 11.31 27.20
N GLN A 296 -5.58 10.91 27.21
CA GLN A 296 -5.03 10.06 26.16
C GLN A 296 -5.81 8.74 25.99
N GLU A 297 -6.25 8.15 27.11
CA GLU A 297 -7.00 6.90 27.09
C GLU A 297 -8.39 7.09 26.47
N GLU A 298 -9.09 8.16 26.82
CA GLU A 298 -10.39 8.52 26.24
C GLU A 298 -10.29 8.83 24.74
N LEU A 299 -9.25 9.57 24.32
CA LEU A 299 -9.00 9.85 22.91
C LEU A 299 -8.70 8.55 22.15
N ARG A 300 -7.84 7.69 22.69
CA ARG A 300 -7.52 6.39 22.07
C ARG A 300 -8.75 5.49 21.99
N TYR A 301 -9.55 5.42 23.05
CA TYR A 301 -10.80 4.65 23.09
C TYR A 301 -11.77 5.15 22.02
N SER A 302 -11.96 6.47 21.95
CA SER A 302 -12.86 7.11 21.00
C SER A 302 -12.42 6.91 19.55
N LEU A 303 -11.12 7.07 19.26
CA LEU A 303 -10.57 6.82 17.93
C LEU A 303 -10.71 5.34 17.52
N LYS A 304 -10.49 4.41 18.45
CA LYS A 304 -10.72 2.98 18.19
C LYS A 304 -12.20 2.68 17.93
N ALA A 305 -13.11 3.30 18.68
CA ALA A 305 -14.54 3.10 18.49
C ALA A 305 -14.99 3.57 17.10
N ILE A 306 -14.62 4.79 16.68
CA ILE A 306 -15.00 5.32 15.36
C ILE A 306 -14.32 4.60 14.19
N SER A 307 -13.30 3.78 14.46
CA SER A 307 -12.51 3.14 13.41
C SER A 307 -13.31 2.32 12.41
N MET A 308 -14.45 1.78 12.86
CA MET A 308 -15.33 0.94 12.05
C MET A 308 -16.19 1.74 11.06
N GLN A 309 -16.29 3.05 11.27
CA GLN A 309 -17.04 3.99 10.43
C GLN A 309 -16.13 4.76 9.46
N VAL A 310 -14.82 4.61 9.60
CA VAL A 310 -13.82 5.37 8.85
C VAL A 310 -13.44 4.64 7.56
N ALA A 311 -13.37 5.36 6.45
CA ALA A 311 -12.89 4.81 5.18
C ALA A 311 -11.43 4.34 5.29
N SER A 312 -11.03 3.32 4.52
CA SER A 312 -9.70 2.72 4.61
C SER A 312 -8.54 3.71 4.52
N TYR A 313 -8.70 4.78 3.72
CA TYR A 313 -7.72 5.86 3.60
C TYR A 313 -7.45 6.60 4.92
N ASP A 314 -8.50 6.90 5.68
CA ASP A 314 -8.41 7.58 6.97
C ASP A 314 -8.00 6.62 8.09
N GLY A 315 -8.24 5.30 7.93
CA GLY A 315 -7.86 4.27 8.90
C GLY A 315 -6.35 4.22 9.15
N GLU A 316 -5.52 4.39 8.12
CA GLU A 316 -4.05 4.46 8.27
C GLU A 316 -3.60 5.69 9.06
N LEU A 317 -4.22 6.86 8.80
CA LEU A 317 -3.96 8.08 9.57
C LEU A 317 -4.28 7.85 11.04
N MET A 318 -5.47 7.34 11.35
CA MET A 318 -5.90 7.14 12.73
C MET A 318 -5.03 6.10 13.47
N ASN A 319 -4.62 5.01 12.81
CA ASN A 319 -3.64 4.08 13.37
C ASN A 319 -2.30 4.78 13.68
N THR A 320 -1.87 5.67 12.79
CA THR A 320 -0.66 6.50 12.99
C THR A 320 -0.83 7.44 14.17
N LEU A 321 -1.97 8.15 14.28
CA LEU A 321 -2.29 9.04 15.40
C LEU A 321 -2.26 8.30 16.74
N ILE A 322 -2.88 7.13 16.81
CA ILE A 322 -2.89 6.28 18.01
C ILE A 322 -1.47 5.80 18.36
N LYS A 323 -0.65 5.44 17.35
CA LYS A 323 0.72 4.96 17.53
C LYS A 323 1.67 6.07 18.00
N GLU A 324 1.57 7.26 17.41
CA GLU A 324 2.46 8.40 17.67
C GLU A 324 2.09 9.15 18.95
N LYS A 325 0.86 8.96 19.46
CA LYS A 325 0.39 9.53 20.74
C LYS A 325 0.41 11.06 20.78
N ASN A 326 0.28 11.70 19.62
CA ASN A 326 0.17 13.15 19.53
C ASN A 326 -1.26 13.57 19.90
N LEU A 327 -1.44 14.09 21.12
CA LEU A 327 -2.77 14.42 21.65
C LEU A 327 -3.49 15.49 20.84
N ASP A 328 -2.78 16.51 20.36
CA ASP A 328 -3.41 17.61 19.62
C ASP A 328 -3.92 17.12 18.27
N ALA A 329 -3.15 16.26 17.60
CA ALA A 329 -3.58 15.61 16.37
C ALA A 329 -4.74 14.62 16.60
N MET A 330 -4.76 13.88 17.71
CA MET A 330 -5.88 13.01 18.09
C MET A 330 -7.17 13.79 18.37
N ARG A 331 -7.07 14.90 19.13
CA ARG A 331 -8.18 15.81 19.42
C ARG A 331 -8.73 16.42 18.15
N LEU A 332 -7.85 16.94 17.31
CA LEU A 332 -8.22 17.55 16.05
C LEU A 332 -8.95 16.56 15.14
N TYR A 333 -8.41 15.35 14.99
CA TYR A 333 -9.04 14.32 14.18
C TYR A 333 -10.44 13.97 14.72
N LEU A 334 -10.55 13.69 16.02
CA LEU A 334 -11.81 13.29 16.64
C LEU A 334 -12.86 14.40 16.51
N PHE A 335 -12.49 15.65 16.80
CA PHE A 335 -13.37 16.80 16.64
C PHE A 335 -13.82 16.96 15.19
N SER A 336 -12.86 16.96 14.25
CA SER A 336 -13.16 17.19 12.82
C SER A 336 -14.07 16.09 12.25
N PHE A 337 -13.91 14.85 12.69
CA PHE A 337 -14.79 13.74 12.31
C PHE A 337 -16.24 14.05 12.70
N TRP A 338 -16.49 14.43 13.95
CA TRP A 338 -17.84 14.72 14.43
C TRP A 338 -18.39 16.05 13.94
N ALA A 339 -17.53 17.03 13.68
CA ALA A 339 -17.92 18.31 13.09
C ALA A 339 -18.35 18.16 11.62
N LYS A 340 -17.79 17.18 10.90
CA LYS A 340 -18.28 16.83 9.55
C LYS A 340 -19.65 16.19 9.60
N GLU A 341 -19.86 15.25 10.52
CA GLU A 341 -21.15 14.54 10.69
C GLU A 341 -22.27 15.47 11.22
N ASN A 342 -21.95 16.32 12.20
CA ASN A 342 -22.87 17.30 12.76
C ASN A 342 -22.17 18.64 13.01
N PRO A 343 -22.15 19.54 12.00
CA PRO A 343 -21.48 20.84 12.11
C PRO A 343 -22.05 21.75 13.18
N THR A 344 -23.31 21.54 13.58
CA THR A 344 -24.01 22.43 14.53
C THR A 344 -23.80 22.00 15.98
N ASN A 345 -23.65 20.69 16.23
CA ASN A 345 -23.37 20.16 17.57
C ASN A 345 -22.57 18.84 17.49
N PRO A 346 -21.24 18.93 17.27
CA PRO A 346 -20.37 17.77 17.15
C PRO A 346 -20.40 16.88 18.39
N LYS A 347 -20.45 17.49 19.58
CA LYS A 347 -20.48 16.78 20.86
C LYS A 347 -21.71 15.90 21.00
N ALA A 348 -22.89 16.36 20.58
CA ALA A 348 -24.11 15.55 20.67
C ALA A 348 -24.03 14.28 19.81
N ALA A 349 -23.46 14.39 18.60
CA ALA A 349 -23.24 13.23 17.73
C ALA A 349 -22.21 12.27 18.33
N TYR A 350 -21.10 12.81 18.85
CA TYR A 350 -20.09 12.04 19.59
C TYR A 350 -20.69 11.29 20.78
N ASP A 351 -21.42 11.98 21.66
CA ASP A 351 -22.00 11.39 22.87
C ASP A 351 -22.96 10.24 22.52
N ALA A 352 -23.84 10.44 21.52
CA ALA A 352 -24.79 9.42 21.08
C ALA A 352 -24.08 8.17 20.53
N TYR A 353 -23.03 8.36 19.72
CA TYR A 353 -22.24 7.25 19.20
C TYR A 353 -21.48 6.52 20.29
N MET A 354 -20.87 7.26 21.21
CA MET A 354 -20.08 6.68 22.30
C MET A 354 -20.94 5.97 23.33
N GLU A 355 -22.22 6.34 23.49
CA GLU A 355 -23.18 5.58 24.28
C GLU A 355 -23.38 4.18 23.70
N VAL A 356 -23.57 4.08 22.38
CA VAL A 356 -23.65 2.79 21.68
C VAL A 356 -22.33 2.02 21.81
N ALA A 357 -21.20 2.67 21.55
CA ALA A 357 -19.89 2.03 21.62
C ALA A 357 -19.62 1.41 23.00
N LYS A 358 -19.97 2.12 24.09
CA LYS A 358 -19.84 1.61 25.46
C LYS A 358 -20.76 0.43 25.73
N GLY A 359 -22.02 0.49 25.28
CA GLY A 359 -22.94 -0.64 25.42
C GLY A 359 -22.44 -1.90 24.71
N ILE A 360 -21.87 -1.74 23.52
CA ILE A 360 -21.28 -2.84 22.74
C ILE A 360 -19.97 -3.34 23.34
N ASP A 361 -19.15 -2.43 23.88
CA ASP A 361 -17.94 -2.78 24.63
C ASP A 361 -18.26 -3.69 25.82
N GLU A 362 -19.24 -3.29 26.64
CA GLU A 362 -19.72 -4.07 27.78
C GLU A 362 -20.35 -5.40 27.37
N GLN A 363 -21.18 -5.40 26.32
CA GLN A 363 -21.90 -6.60 25.87
C GLN A 363 -20.96 -7.68 25.33
N PHE A 364 -19.92 -7.29 24.57
CA PHE A 364 -19.04 -8.24 23.88
C PHE A 364 -17.63 -8.32 24.47
N GLN A 365 -17.42 -7.78 25.67
CA GLN A 365 -16.13 -7.87 26.36
C GLN A 365 -15.69 -9.34 26.50
N ASN A 366 -14.48 -9.66 26.02
CA ASN A 366 -13.91 -11.01 26.07
C ASN A 366 -12.52 -11.07 26.74
N GLY A 367 -12.06 -9.94 27.31
CA GLY A 367 -10.76 -9.81 27.96
C GLY A 367 -9.57 -9.54 27.02
N PHE A 368 -9.78 -9.54 25.70
CA PHE A 368 -8.77 -9.30 24.67
C PHE A 368 -9.13 -8.06 23.83
N GLY A 369 -9.03 -6.88 24.43
CA GLY A 369 -9.41 -5.61 23.81
C GLY A 369 -10.79 -5.14 24.22
N TYR A 370 -11.32 -4.14 23.50
CA TYR A 370 -12.67 -3.64 23.72
C TYR A 370 -13.71 -4.54 23.03
N GLY A 371 -14.91 -4.68 23.58
CA GLY A 371 -15.98 -5.50 23.03
C GLY A 371 -16.38 -5.10 21.61
N PHE A 372 -16.31 -3.81 21.27
CA PHE A 372 -16.51 -3.34 19.88
C PHE A 372 -15.39 -3.76 18.91
N GLU A 373 -14.24 -4.25 19.39
CA GLU A 373 -13.16 -4.79 18.56
C GLU A 373 -13.36 -6.30 18.26
N THR A 374 -14.32 -6.96 18.90
CA THR A 374 -14.68 -8.35 18.57
C THR A 374 -15.44 -8.41 17.26
N ASP A 375 -15.51 -9.57 16.60
CA ASP A 375 -16.21 -9.68 15.31
C ASP A 375 -17.71 -9.32 15.41
N ARG A 376 -18.37 -9.66 16.51
CA ARG A 376 -19.76 -9.25 16.77
C ARG A 376 -19.87 -7.74 17.01
N GLY A 377 -18.96 -7.20 17.82
CA GLY A 377 -18.87 -5.76 18.06
C GLY A 377 -18.58 -4.96 16.79
N TYR A 378 -17.66 -5.44 15.96
CA TYR A 378 -17.29 -4.89 14.66
C TYR A 378 -18.51 -4.79 13.74
N VAL A 379 -19.21 -5.90 13.54
CA VAL A 379 -20.40 -5.95 12.67
C VAL A 379 -21.48 -5.01 13.21
N TYR A 380 -21.71 -4.98 14.53
CA TYR A 380 -22.68 -4.07 15.13
C TYR A 380 -22.28 -2.59 14.93
N MET A 381 -21.02 -2.24 15.21
CA MET A 381 -20.55 -0.86 15.10
C MET A 381 -20.52 -0.37 13.66
N LYS A 382 -20.32 -1.27 12.68
CA LYS A 382 -20.25 -0.94 11.25
C LYS A 382 -21.62 -0.88 10.59
N TYR A 383 -22.51 -1.81 10.92
CA TYR A 383 -23.79 -1.99 10.22
C TYR A 383 -25.03 -1.63 11.06
N GLY A 384 -24.86 -1.40 12.36
CA GLY A 384 -25.94 -1.09 13.28
C GLY A 384 -26.62 -2.34 13.84
N VAL A 385 -27.84 -2.15 14.34
CA VAL A 385 -28.61 -3.22 15.01
C VAL A 385 -29.12 -4.22 13.96
N PRO A 386 -28.90 -5.53 14.14
CA PRO A 386 -29.52 -6.55 13.29
C PRO A 386 -31.04 -6.58 13.46
N ASN A 387 -31.77 -6.99 12.42
CA ASN A 387 -33.22 -7.15 12.47
C ASN A 387 -33.65 -8.35 13.32
N ASP A 388 -32.88 -9.43 13.27
CA ASP A 388 -33.09 -10.62 14.10
C ASP A 388 -31.74 -11.27 14.47
N ILE A 389 -31.69 -11.83 15.68
CA ILE A 389 -30.56 -12.61 16.19
C ILE A 389 -31.10 -13.98 16.61
N THR A 390 -30.67 -15.02 15.91
CA THR A 390 -30.95 -16.40 16.28
C THR A 390 -29.73 -17.00 16.99
N THR A 391 -29.85 -17.26 18.29
CA THR A 391 -28.81 -17.91 19.10
C THR A 391 -29.09 -19.41 19.24
N VAL A 392 -28.07 -20.23 19.00
CA VAL A 392 -28.14 -21.69 19.16
C VAL A 392 -27.03 -22.15 20.09
N GLU A 393 -27.41 -22.64 21.25
CA GLU A 393 -26.48 -23.16 22.27
C GLU A 393 -26.51 -24.68 22.42
N ASN A 394 -27.51 -25.34 21.82
CA ASN A 394 -27.85 -26.74 22.07
C ASN A 394 -27.76 -27.63 20.81
N ASP A 395 -26.96 -27.25 19.81
CA ASP A 395 -26.62 -28.12 18.68
C ASP A 395 -25.57 -29.15 19.16
N PRO A 396 -25.88 -30.46 19.23
CA PRO A 396 -24.95 -31.45 19.79
C PRO A 396 -23.67 -31.63 18.98
N SER A 397 -23.63 -31.13 17.74
CA SER A 397 -22.51 -31.33 16.81
C SER A 397 -21.72 -30.05 16.50
N ALA A 398 -22.11 -28.91 17.08
CA ALA A 398 -21.45 -27.63 16.89
C ALA A 398 -21.22 -26.90 18.23
N PRO A 399 -20.19 -26.05 18.32
CA PRO A 399 -20.12 -25.08 19.40
C PRO A 399 -21.29 -24.08 19.30
N PRO A 400 -21.58 -23.30 20.35
CA PRO A 400 -22.60 -22.25 20.30
C PRO A 400 -22.35 -21.27 19.15
N TYR A 401 -23.43 -20.90 18.45
CA TYR A 401 -23.38 -19.98 17.32
C TYR A 401 -24.57 -19.01 17.31
N GLU A 402 -24.38 -17.87 16.66
CA GLU A 402 -25.38 -16.84 16.45
C GLU A 402 -25.49 -16.52 14.97
N ILE A 403 -26.71 -16.36 14.48
CA ILE A 403 -26.98 -15.87 13.14
C ILE A 403 -27.69 -14.52 13.27
N TRP A 404 -27.02 -13.47 12.81
CA TRP A 404 -27.56 -12.13 12.76
C TRP A 404 -28.07 -11.86 11.36
N SER A 405 -29.28 -11.32 11.23
CA SER A 405 -29.89 -11.02 9.93
C SER A 405 -30.23 -9.55 9.76
N TYR A 406 -30.06 -9.07 8.53
CA TYR A 406 -30.36 -7.71 8.08
C TYR A 406 -31.24 -7.82 6.83
N ASN A 407 -32.48 -7.38 6.92
CA ASN A 407 -33.46 -7.45 5.83
C ASN A 407 -33.05 -6.52 4.68
N GLU A 408 -32.67 -5.29 5.03
CA GLU A 408 -32.11 -4.29 4.12
C GLU A 408 -30.68 -3.99 4.55
N PHE A 409 -29.77 -3.91 3.58
CA PHE A 409 -28.35 -3.66 3.84
C PHE A 409 -27.81 -2.55 2.92
N PRO A 410 -28.11 -1.28 3.27
CA PRO A 410 -27.86 -0.12 2.41
C PRO A 410 -26.40 0.07 1.98
N GLN A 411 -25.44 -0.31 2.84
CA GLN A 411 -24.00 -0.12 2.63
C GLN A 411 -23.49 -0.81 1.36
N THR A 412 -24.10 -1.93 0.96
CA THR A 412 -23.74 -2.67 -0.26
C THR A 412 -24.93 -2.86 -1.21
N GLY A 413 -26.09 -2.28 -0.89
CA GLY A 413 -27.33 -2.43 -1.63
C GLY A 413 -27.86 -3.88 -1.68
N GLN A 414 -27.55 -4.68 -0.65
CA GLN A 414 -28.01 -6.07 -0.55
C GLN A 414 -29.28 -6.17 0.31
N ASN A 415 -30.01 -7.27 0.14
CA ASN A 415 -31.12 -7.67 1.00
C ASN A 415 -30.83 -9.04 1.60
N ASN A 416 -31.49 -9.37 2.71
CA ASN A 416 -31.36 -10.64 3.43
C ASN A 416 -29.89 -11.00 3.72
N VAL A 417 -29.13 -10.02 4.21
CA VAL A 417 -27.75 -10.21 4.62
C VAL A 417 -27.70 -10.93 5.96
N LYS A 418 -26.82 -11.91 6.09
CA LYS A 418 -26.64 -12.71 7.30
C LYS A 418 -25.18 -12.88 7.65
N PHE A 419 -24.92 -12.85 8.95
CA PHE A 419 -23.62 -13.12 9.56
C PHE A 419 -23.76 -14.28 10.52
N LEU A 420 -22.92 -15.30 10.36
CA LEU A 420 -22.83 -16.46 11.23
C LEU A 420 -21.58 -16.31 12.10
N PHE A 421 -21.79 -16.14 13.40
CA PHE A 421 -20.73 -16.13 14.40
C PHE A 421 -20.76 -17.44 15.18
N TYR A 422 -19.60 -17.95 15.57
CA TYR A 422 -19.51 -19.17 16.39
C TYR A 422 -18.42 -19.05 17.44
N ASN A 423 -18.54 -19.79 18.55
CA ASN A 423 -17.58 -19.75 19.65
C ASN A 423 -16.78 -21.06 19.74
N PRO A 424 -15.74 -21.26 18.91
CA PRO A 424 -14.96 -22.49 18.90
C PRO A 424 -14.20 -22.75 20.20
N SER A 425 -13.89 -21.68 20.94
CA SER A 425 -13.10 -21.75 22.17
C SER A 425 -13.92 -22.05 23.42
N LEU A 426 -15.25 -21.90 23.32
CA LEU A 426 -16.19 -21.87 24.45
C LEU A 426 -15.82 -20.83 25.52
N ALA A 427 -14.92 -19.89 25.22
CA ALA A 427 -14.56 -18.81 26.11
C ALA A 427 -15.71 -17.79 26.18
N HIS A 428 -15.83 -17.09 27.31
CA HIS A 428 -16.82 -16.04 27.46
C HIS A 428 -16.67 -15.00 26.33
N ASN A 429 -17.76 -14.75 25.59
CA ASN A 429 -17.81 -13.85 24.43
C ASN A 429 -16.76 -14.11 23.33
N GLY A 430 -16.17 -15.31 23.26
CA GLY A 430 -15.17 -15.72 22.27
C GLY A 430 -15.74 -16.07 20.88
N PHE A 431 -16.81 -15.38 20.46
CA PHE A 431 -17.43 -15.59 19.14
C PHE A 431 -16.61 -14.91 18.04
N VAL A 432 -16.41 -15.63 16.93
CA VAL A 432 -15.73 -15.14 15.73
C VAL A 432 -16.65 -15.29 14.51
N LEU A 433 -16.48 -14.42 13.52
CA LEU A 433 -17.24 -14.44 12.27
C LEU A 433 -16.78 -15.62 11.42
N LEU A 434 -17.66 -16.60 11.27
CA LEU A 434 -17.38 -17.80 10.49
C LEU A 434 -17.72 -17.60 9.02
N HIS A 435 -18.85 -16.96 8.74
CA HIS A 435 -19.36 -16.79 7.38
C HIS A 435 -20.36 -15.64 7.28
N SER A 436 -20.39 -14.98 6.13
CA SER A 436 -21.43 -14.03 5.75
C SER A 436 -21.71 -14.10 4.26
N ASN A 437 -22.91 -13.64 3.88
CA ASN A 437 -23.27 -13.36 2.48
C ASN A 437 -23.15 -11.85 2.15
N ALA A 438 -22.61 -11.04 3.07
CA ALA A 438 -22.32 -9.62 2.86
C ALA A 438 -21.13 -9.44 1.91
N ARG A 439 -21.26 -8.54 0.93
CA ARG A 439 -20.17 -8.17 0.02
C ARG A 439 -19.08 -7.43 0.79
N GLY A 440 -17.83 -7.83 0.58
CA GLY A 440 -16.67 -7.22 1.24
C GLY A 440 -16.38 -7.77 2.64
N GLU A 441 -17.17 -8.73 3.12
CA GLU A 441 -16.98 -9.41 4.40
C GLU A 441 -16.53 -10.85 4.21
N VAL A 442 -16.17 -11.54 5.31
CA VAL A 442 -15.74 -12.93 5.29
C VAL A 442 -16.83 -13.81 4.67
N SER A 443 -16.51 -14.45 3.55
CA SER A 443 -17.35 -15.44 2.88
C SER A 443 -16.59 -16.76 2.82
N ASN A 444 -16.83 -17.62 3.80
CA ASN A 444 -16.22 -18.95 3.90
C ASN A 444 -17.13 -20.03 3.25
N PRO A 445 -16.82 -20.60 2.08
CA PRO A 445 -17.67 -21.62 1.46
C PRO A 445 -17.72 -22.95 2.23
N ARG A 446 -16.81 -23.16 3.18
CA ARG A 446 -16.70 -24.39 3.98
C ARG A 446 -17.19 -24.21 5.42
N TRP A 447 -17.93 -23.15 5.68
CA TRP A 447 -18.38 -22.81 7.02
C TRP A 447 -19.14 -23.95 7.70
N GLU A 448 -19.92 -24.77 6.97
CA GLU A 448 -20.61 -25.93 7.55
C GLU A 448 -19.61 -26.96 8.09
N VAL A 449 -18.54 -27.23 7.35
CA VAL A 449 -17.51 -28.20 7.74
C VAL A 449 -16.71 -27.70 8.94
N GLU A 450 -16.48 -26.39 9.01
CA GLU A 450 -15.77 -25.77 10.12
C GLU A 450 -16.63 -25.70 11.39
N LEU A 451 -17.92 -25.33 11.27
CA LEU A 451 -18.86 -25.32 12.39
C LEU A 451 -19.04 -26.72 12.98
N TYR A 452 -19.15 -27.74 12.12
CA TYR A 452 -19.41 -29.13 12.51
C TYR A 452 -18.16 -30.02 12.47
N ARG A 453 -16.98 -29.44 12.70
CA ARG A 453 -15.69 -30.15 12.61
C ARG A 453 -15.60 -31.40 13.48
N ASP A 454 -16.33 -31.44 14.59
CA ASP A 454 -16.35 -32.58 15.52
C ASP A 454 -17.21 -33.75 15.03
N ALA A 455 -17.86 -33.62 13.88
CA ALA A 455 -18.60 -34.68 13.20
C ALA A 455 -18.03 -35.02 11.80
N PRO A 456 -16.74 -35.40 11.68
CA PRO A 456 -16.06 -35.53 10.39
C PRO A 456 -16.62 -36.66 9.49
N ASN A 457 -17.33 -37.64 10.06
CA ASN A 457 -17.94 -38.74 9.32
C ASN A 457 -19.21 -38.33 8.57
N ASP A 458 -19.74 -37.14 8.87
CA ASP A 458 -20.99 -36.66 8.29
C ASP A 458 -20.75 -35.68 7.14
N LEU A 459 -19.55 -35.66 6.56
CA LEU A 459 -19.28 -34.86 5.36
C LEU A 459 -20.16 -35.34 4.19
N GLN A 460 -20.70 -34.40 3.42
CA GLN A 460 -21.47 -34.73 2.21
C GLN A 460 -20.52 -34.98 1.03
N GLY A 461 -20.39 -36.25 0.62
CA GLY A 461 -19.55 -36.67 -0.50
C GLY A 461 -18.26 -37.40 -0.07
N ASN A 462 -17.48 -37.89 -1.05
CA ASN A 462 -16.30 -38.74 -0.79
C ASN A 462 -14.97 -37.97 -0.71
N ASN A 463 -14.97 -36.65 -0.84
CA ASN A 463 -13.75 -35.85 -0.91
C ASN A 463 -13.60 -34.92 0.30
N PHE A 464 -12.85 -35.38 1.30
CA PHE A 464 -12.57 -34.64 2.54
C PHE A 464 -11.78 -33.33 2.29
N ILE A 465 -10.99 -33.29 1.20
CA ILE A 465 -10.11 -32.17 0.88
C ILE A 465 -10.89 -30.97 0.34
N ASP A 466 -12.03 -31.17 -0.35
CA ASP A 466 -12.80 -30.09 -1.00
C ASP A 466 -14.26 -29.98 -0.54
N GLY A 467 -14.69 -30.83 0.39
CA GLY A 467 -16.07 -30.82 0.88
C GLY A 467 -16.45 -29.50 1.53
N THR A 468 -17.60 -28.94 1.13
CA THR A 468 -18.15 -27.68 1.64
C THR A 468 -19.39 -27.88 2.50
N ARG A 469 -19.98 -29.08 2.50
CA ARG A 469 -21.28 -29.36 3.11
C ARG A 469 -21.23 -30.53 4.08
N MET A 470 -22.10 -30.46 5.09
CA MET A 470 -22.36 -31.54 6.02
C MET A 470 -23.72 -32.18 5.71
N GLN A 471 -23.83 -33.48 5.95
CA GLN A 471 -25.09 -34.22 5.86
C GLN A 471 -26.12 -33.61 6.81
N ASP A 472 -27.37 -33.55 6.37
CA ASP A 472 -28.46 -33.06 7.22
C ASP A 472 -28.82 -34.11 8.28
N ASN A 473 -29.17 -33.67 9.48
CA ASN A 473 -29.63 -34.55 10.55
C ASN A 473 -30.62 -33.82 11.48
N THR A 474 -31.25 -34.55 12.41
CA THR A 474 -32.28 -34.02 13.33
C THR A 474 -31.76 -33.06 14.41
N GLY A 475 -30.50 -32.61 14.33
CA GLY A 475 -29.90 -31.66 15.28
C GLY A 475 -29.12 -30.51 14.65
N ARG A 476 -28.91 -30.52 13.32
CA ARG A 476 -28.18 -29.47 12.59
C ARG A 476 -29.11 -28.42 12.02
N TYR A 477 -29.10 -27.24 12.63
CA TYR A 477 -30.00 -26.15 12.26
C TYR A 477 -29.33 -25.05 11.45
N ALA A 478 -28.00 -24.89 11.54
CA ALA A 478 -27.30 -23.72 11.03
C ALA A 478 -27.57 -23.43 9.55
N ARG A 479 -27.54 -24.46 8.68
CA ARG A 479 -27.80 -24.29 7.24
C ARG A 479 -29.24 -23.86 6.96
N ARG A 480 -30.21 -24.41 7.70
CA ARG A 480 -31.62 -24.04 7.55
C ARG A 480 -31.81 -22.59 8.01
N LEU A 481 -31.35 -22.26 9.20
CA LEU A 481 -31.43 -20.89 9.74
C LEU A 481 -30.71 -19.86 8.84
N PHE A 482 -29.57 -20.22 8.25
CA PHE A 482 -28.82 -19.33 7.37
C PHE A 482 -29.48 -19.18 5.99
N ASN A 483 -30.11 -20.22 5.42
CA ASN A 483 -30.70 -20.17 4.09
C ASN A 483 -32.20 -19.86 4.06
N ASP A 484 -32.93 -20.13 5.14
CA ASP A 484 -34.36 -19.87 5.24
C ASP A 484 -34.61 -18.36 5.40
N TYR A 485 -35.67 -17.85 4.74
CA TYR A 485 -36.05 -16.43 4.54
C TYR A 485 -35.41 -15.71 3.34
#